data_AF-M3AI11-F1
#
_entry.id   AF-M3AI11-F1
#
_cell.length_a   1.000
_cell.length_b   1.000
_cell.length_c   1.000
_cell.angle_alpha   90.00
_cell.angle_beta   90.00
_cell.angle_gamma   90.00
#
_symmetry.space_group_name_H-M   'P 1'
#
loop_
_entity.id
_entity.type
_entity.pdbx_description
1 polymer ?
#
loop_
_entity_poly.entity_id
_entity_poly.type
_entity_poly.pdbx_seq_one_letter_code
_entity_poly.pdbx_strand_id
1 'polypeptide(L)'
;IGTSYAPVVVNLYYAFFERALLPRYPKIRFYKRYIDDIFLLFKGTEEELVSLQSAFVIKGLTINWEHSKTSTHFLDVLLLNESNRLVTSMYRKFLNKYIYIP
;
A
#
# COMPACT_ATOMS: atom_id res chain seq x y z
N ILE A 1 0.31 16.21 18.12
CA ILE A 1 0.69 15.59 19.42
C ILE A 1 0.21 14.16 19.35
N GLY A 2 1.14 13.20 19.28
CA GLY A 2 0.80 11.79 19.06
C GLY A 2 0.49 11.13 20.39
N THR A 3 -0.73 10.62 20.53
CA THR A 3 -1.07 9.78 21.68
C THR A 3 -0.42 8.42 21.48
N SER A 4 0.39 7.97 22.45
CA SER A 4 1.23 6.77 22.32
C SER A 4 0.45 5.49 21.99
N TYR A 5 -0.83 5.40 22.38
CA TYR A 5 -1.68 4.24 22.08
C TYR A 5 -2.37 4.32 20.70
N ALA A 6 -2.39 5.49 20.04
CA ALA A 6 -3.15 5.67 18.80
C ALA A 6 -2.72 4.71 17.67
N PRO A 7 -1.42 4.44 17.42
CA PRO A 7 -1.00 3.49 16.38
C PRO A 7 -1.48 2.06 16.66
N VAL A 8 -1.54 1.66 17.93
CA VAL A 8 -2.02 0.33 18.33
C VAL A 8 -3.52 0.21 18.06
N VAL A 9 -4.29 1.23 18.43
CA VAL A 9 -5.74 1.26 18.20
C VAL A 9 -6.05 1.23 16.71
N VAL A 10 -5.35 2.01 15.89
CA VAL A 10 -5.50 2.00 14.42
C VAL A 10 -5.20 0.62 13.87
N ASN A 11 -4.09 0.00 14.29
CA ASN A 11 -3.75 -1.35 13.83
C ASN A 11 -4.80 -2.39 14.18
N LEU A 12 -5.35 -2.32 15.39
CA LEU A 12 -6.40 -3.25 15.83
C LEU A 12 -7.70 -3.02 15.05
N TYR A 13 -8.06 -1.76 14.80
CA TYR A 13 -9.25 -1.39 14.05
C TYR A 13 -9.21 -1.95 12.62
N TYR A 14 -8.12 -1.69 11.89
CA TYR A 14 -7.94 -2.21 10.54
C TYR A 14 -7.91 -3.74 10.52
N ALA A 15 -7.17 -4.38 11.44
CA ALA A 15 -7.05 -5.84 11.49
C ALA A 15 -8.42 -6.55 11.64
N PHE A 16 -9.35 -5.95 12.39
CA PHE A 16 -10.71 -6.47 12.54
C PHE A 16 -11.46 -6.54 11.19
N PHE A 17 -11.41 -5.48 10.39
CA PHE A 17 -12.06 -5.45 9.07
C PHE A 17 -11.31 -6.30 8.04
N GLU A 18 -9.98 -6.21 8.01
CA GLU A 18 -9.13 -6.98 7.11
C GLU A 18 -9.36 -8.49 7.24
N ARG A 19 -9.49 -8.98 8.49
CA ARG A 19 -9.75 -10.41 8.75
C ARG A 19 -11.05 -10.91 8.13
N ALA A 20 -12.06 -10.05 8.02
CA ALA A 20 -13.34 -10.38 7.40
C ALA A 20 -13.34 -10.18 5.87
N LEU A 21 -12.61 -9.17 5.40
CA LEU A 21 -12.60 -8.74 3.99
C LEU A 21 -11.61 -9.56 3.14
N LEU A 22 -10.35 -9.69 3.57
CA LEU A 22 -9.28 -10.29 2.76
C LEU A 22 -9.60 -11.71 2.25
N PRO A 23 -10.21 -12.63 3.05
CA PRO A 23 -10.56 -13.96 2.56
C PRO A 23 -11.57 -13.96 1.40
N ARG A 24 -12.35 -12.88 1.22
CA ARG A 24 -13.34 -12.75 0.14
C ARG A 24 -12.71 -12.42 -1.21
N TYR A 25 -11.44 -12.02 -1.23
CA TYR A 25 -10.74 -11.55 -2.43
C TYR A 25 -9.50 -12.42 -2.73
N PRO A 26 -9.67 -13.67 -3.22
CA PRO A 26 -8.57 -14.60 -3.47
C PRO A 26 -7.61 -14.14 -4.59
N LYS A 27 -7.98 -13.11 -5.35
CA LYS A 27 -7.15 -12.48 -6.38
C LYS A 27 -6.09 -11.53 -5.80
N ILE A 28 -6.21 -11.15 -4.52
CA ILE A 28 -5.16 -10.46 -3.78
C ILE A 28 -4.05 -11.47 -3.50
N ARG A 29 -2.90 -11.30 -4.14
CA ARG A 29 -1.71 -12.18 -3.98
C ARG A 29 -0.82 -11.73 -2.84
N PHE A 30 -0.86 -10.45 -2.53
CA PHE A 30 -0.09 -9.85 -1.46
C PHE A 30 -0.88 -8.69 -0.88
N TYR A 31 -0.84 -8.56 0.44
CA TYR A 31 -1.44 -7.45 1.17
C TYR A 31 -0.53 -7.10 2.35
N LYS A 32 -0.15 -5.84 2.46
CA LYS A 32 0.57 -5.27 3.60
C LYS A 32 0.02 -3.88 3.87
N ARG A 33 0.09 -3.48 5.14
CA ARG A 33 -0.29 -2.15 5.59
C ARG A 33 0.77 -1.62 6.55
N TYR A 34 1.02 -0.33 6.48
CA TYR A 34 1.78 0.42 7.45
C TYR A 34 0.92 1.58 7.96
N ILE A 35 0.30 1.40 9.13
CA ILE A 35 -0.65 2.36 9.71
C ILE A 35 -1.81 2.67 8.75
N ASP A 36 -1.74 3.77 8.01
CA ASP A 36 -2.74 4.25 7.06
C ASP A 36 -2.41 3.87 5.62
N ASP A 37 -1.14 3.61 5.30
CA ASP A 37 -0.71 3.24 3.95
C ASP A 37 -0.95 1.74 3.68
N ILE A 38 -1.73 1.45 2.63
CA ILE A 38 -2.05 0.09 2.19
C ILE A 38 -1.32 -0.22 0.89
N PHE A 39 -0.71 -1.40 0.82
CA PHE A 39 -0.10 -1.94 -0.39
C PHE A 39 -0.68 -3.32 -0.70
N LEU A 40 -1.14 -3.50 -1.93
CA LEU A 40 -1.67 -4.77 -2.41
C LEU A 40 -1.14 -5.12 -3.81
N LEU A 41 -0.96 -6.41 -4.05
CA LEU A 41 -0.76 -6.96 -5.38
C LEU A 41 -2.00 -7.74 -5.79
N PHE A 42 -2.62 -7.29 -6.86
CA PHE A 42 -3.83 -7.89 -7.41
C PHE A 42 -3.53 -8.60 -8.73
N LYS A 43 -4.04 -9.83 -8.90
CA LYS A 43 -3.94 -10.59 -10.14
C LYS A 43 -5.32 -10.73 -10.77
N GLY A 44 -5.62 -9.87 -11.74
CA GLY A 44 -6.89 -9.86 -12.47
C GLY A 44 -6.93 -8.74 -13.50
N THR A 45 -8.13 -8.43 -14.00
CA THR A 45 -8.34 -7.29 -14.91
C THR A 45 -8.47 -5.98 -14.13
N GLU A 46 -8.35 -4.86 -14.84
CA GLU A 46 -8.50 -3.53 -14.26
C GLU A 46 -9.93 -3.28 -13.76
N GLU A 47 -10.93 -3.78 -14.49
CA GLU A 47 -12.35 -3.72 -14.10
C GLU A 47 -12.61 -4.45 -12.78
N GLU A 48 -12.02 -5.64 -12.60
CA GLU A 48 -12.11 -6.40 -11.36
C GLU A 48 -11.41 -5.69 -10.20
N LEU A 49 -10.30 -5.00 -10.48
CA LEU A 49 -9.59 -4.20 -9.50
C LEU A 49 -10.44 -3.00 -9.06
N VAL A 50 -11.06 -2.28 -9.99
CA VAL A 50 -11.96 -1.15 -9.69
C VAL A 50 -13.20 -1.62 -8.90
N SER A 51 -13.73 -2.79 -9.24
CA SER A 51 -14.81 -3.41 -8.46
C SER A 51 -14.36 -3.77 -7.04
N LEU A 52 -13.14 -4.27 -6.88
CA LEU A 52 -12.55 -4.52 -5.55
C LEU A 52 -12.38 -3.22 -4.76
N GLN A 53 -11.84 -2.16 -5.38
CA GLN A 53 -11.63 -0.87 -4.73
C GLN A 53 -12.93 -0.25 -4.22
N SER A 54 -14.02 -0.37 -4.98
CA SER A 54 -15.34 0.11 -4.55
C SER A 54 -15.99 -0.79 -3.50
N ALA A 55 -15.73 -2.10 -3.51
CA ALA A 55 -16.27 -3.04 -2.53
C ALA A 55 -15.45 -3.07 -1.22
N PHE A 56 -14.17 -2.69 -1.25
CA PHE A 56 -13.29 -2.67 -0.09
C PHE A 56 -13.56 -1.41 0.73
N VAL A 57 -14.58 -1.49 1.59
CA VAL A 57 -15.00 -0.39 2.46
C VAL A 57 -14.76 -0.74 3.91
N ILE A 58 -14.04 0.14 4.61
CA ILE A 58 -13.90 0.10 6.06
C ILE A 58 -14.81 1.17 6.64
N LYS A 59 -15.70 0.78 7.54
CA LYS A 59 -16.74 1.68 8.06
C LYS A 59 -16.10 2.94 8.68
N GLY A 60 -16.50 4.13 8.26
CA GLY A 60 -15.99 5.38 8.84
C GLY A 60 -14.61 5.81 8.35
N LEU A 61 -14.05 5.14 7.34
CA LEU A 61 -12.83 5.55 6.65
C LEU A 61 -13.08 5.65 5.15
N THR A 62 -12.46 6.64 4.51
CA THR A 62 -12.42 6.78 3.06
C THR A 62 -11.05 6.33 2.58
N ILE A 63 -11.00 5.32 1.71
CA ILE A 63 -9.76 4.80 1.16
C ILE A 63 -9.55 5.41 -0.22
N ASN A 64 -8.42 6.07 -0.42
CA ASN A 64 -8.00 6.57 -1.70
C ASN A 64 -7.12 5.52 -2.37
N TRP A 65 -7.55 5.01 -3.51
CA TRP A 65 -6.82 3.98 -4.24
C TRP A 65 -6.07 4.58 -5.41
N GLU A 66 -4.76 4.32 -5.46
CA GLU A 66 -3.94 4.53 -6.63
C GLU A 66 -3.41 3.18 -7.09
N HIS A 67 -3.47 2.91 -8.40
CA HIS A 67 -2.99 1.66 -8.97
C HIS A 67 -2.23 1.90 -10.26
N SER A 68 -1.21 1.08 -10.49
CA SER A 68 -0.34 1.15 -11.66
C SER A 68 0.20 -0.24 -11.98
N LYS A 69 0.38 -0.50 -13.29
CA LYS A 69 0.91 -1.78 -13.79
C LYS A 69 2.44 -1.81 -13.80
N THR A 70 3.08 -0.64 -13.84
CA THR A 70 4.52 -0.46 -14.10
C THR A 70 5.29 -0.07 -12.84
N SER A 71 4.75 0.87 -12.06
CA SER A 71 5.44 1.39 -10.89
C SER A 71 4.49 2.03 -9.88
N THR A 72 4.81 1.92 -8.59
CA THR A 72 4.10 2.62 -7.52
C THR A 72 5.05 2.97 -6.39
N HIS A 73 4.69 3.96 -5.58
CA HIS A 73 5.42 4.34 -4.39
C HIS A 73 4.73 3.75 -3.17
N PHE A 74 5.52 3.20 -2.25
CA PHE A 74 5.02 2.77 -0.94
C PHE A 74 6.04 3.16 0.11
N LEU A 75 5.64 4.02 1.05
CA LEU A 75 6.56 4.69 1.98
C LEU A 75 7.69 5.40 1.19
N ASP A 76 8.95 5.17 1.57
CA ASP A 76 10.13 5.72 0.88
C ASP A 76 10.68 4.81 -0.24
N VAL A 77 9.92 3.79 -0.65
CA VAL A 77 10.36 2.78 -1.62
C VAL A 77 9.60 2.92 -2.94
N LEU A 78 10.35 2.99 -4.04
CA LEU A 78 9.80 2.86 -5.38
C LEU A 78 9.73 1.38 -5.75
N LEU A 79 8.53 0.90 -6.05
CA LEU A 79 8.28 -0.46 -6.50
C LEU A 79 8.10 -0.45 -8.01
N LEU A 80 8.93 -1.20 -8.72
CA LEU A 80 8.91 -1.37 -10.17
C LEU A 80 8.48 -2.79 -10.50
N ASN A 81 7.63 -2.92 -11.50
CA ASN A 81 7.27 -4.21 -12.08
C ASN A 81 8.05 -4.41 -13.38
N GLU A 82 9.23 -5.04 -13.27
CA GLU A 82 10.08 -5.34 -14.43
C GLU A 82 9.91 -6.80 -14.81
N SER A 83 9.33 -7.06 -16.00
CA SER A 83 9.18 -8.42 -16.54
C SER A 83 8.57 -9.43 -15.56
N ASN A 84 7.51 -9.02 -14.84
CA ASN A 84 6.81 -9.82 -13.84
C ASN A 84 7.64 -10.12 -12.57
N ARG A 85 8.67 -9.31 -12.30
CA ARG A 85 9.42 -9.30 -11.05
C ARG A 85 9.24 -7.95 -10.36
N LEU A 86 8.94 -8.00 -9.06
CA LEU A 86 8.89 -6.80 -8.23
C LEU A 86 10.32 -6.40 -7.85
N VAL A 87 10.78 -5.27 -8.37
CA VAL A 87 12.08 -4.69 -8.06
C VAL A 87 11.87 -3.48 -7.16
N THR A 88 12.62 -3.40 -6.06
CA THR A 88 12.58 -2.26 -5.15
C THR A 88 13.75 -1.34 -5.43
N SER A 89 13.48 -0.06 -5.65
CA SER A 89 14.50 0.98 -5.76
C SER A 89 14.29 2.02 -4.66
N MET A 90 15.37 2.49 -4.04
CA MET A 90 15.28 3.60 -3.10
C MET A 90 15.08 4.90 -3.90
N TYR A 91 14.03 5.64 -3.58
CA TYR A 91 13.84 6.96 -4.18
C TYR A 91 14.91 7.91 -3.64
N ARG A 92 15.91 8.22 -4.48
CA ARG A 92 16.98 9.17 -4.13
C ARG A 92 16.71 10.49 -4.83
N LYS A 93 16.35 11.55 -4.07
CA LYS A 93 16.26 12.91 -4.61
C LYS A 93 17.59 13.25 -5.33
N PHE A 94 17.50 13.64 -6.59
CA PHE A 94 18.67 13.91 -7.45
C PHE A 94 19.61 15.01 -6.89
N LEU A 95 19.10 15.87 -6.00
CA LEU A 95 19.80 17.04 -5.48
C LEU A 95 20.66 16.83 -4.21
N ASN A 96 20.78 15.62 -3.67
CA ASN A 96 21.67 15.38 -2.51
C ASN A 96 22.90 14.56 -2.92
N LYS A 97 23.66 15.09 -3.88
CA LYS A 97 25.03 14.64 -4.17
C LYS A 97 25.97 15.35 -3.20
N TYR A 98 26.37 14.63 -2.15
CA TYR A 98 27.63 14.81 -1.42
C TYR A 98 28.11 16.27 -1.26
N ILE A 99 27.58 17.01 -0.29
CA ILE A 99 28.36 18.08 0.34
C ILE A 99 29.04 17.44 1.56
N TYR A 100 30.09 16.65 1.30
CA TYR A 100 31.16 16.54 2.29
C TYR A 100 31.96 17.83 2.15
N ILE A 101 31.83 18.72 3.13
CA ILE A 101 32.76 19.84 3.30
C ILE A 101 34.07 19.20 3.80
N PRO A 102 35.22 19.49 3.15
CA PRO A 102 36.51 18.95 3.56
C PRO A 102 36.89 19.32 5.01
#